data_AF-A0AAD8MMD4-F1
#
_entry.id   AF-A0AAD8MMD4-F1
#
_cell.length_a   1.000
_cell.length_b   1.000
_cell.length_c   1.000
_cell.angle_alpha   90.00
_cell.angle_beta   90.00
_cell.angle_gamma   90.00
#
_symmetry.space_group_name_H-M   'P 1'
#
loop_
_entity.id
_entity.type
_entity.pdbx_description
1 polymer ?
#
loop_
_entity_poly.entity_id
_entity_poly.type
_entity_poly.pdbx_seq_one_letter_code
_entity_poly.pdbx_strand_id
1 'polypeptide(L)'
;MAFLGQFASAYTALSFCDGIPGLINLRELMLLLANDIVLRVVFSMKGNNYGDKKVKSEFDEILRETQDLLGMVNIADYLPWMGWFNKLNGVEARLDKNFRELDSFYDRAIQEHRECPTRTRTDEHGDLVDVLLRVQTDPNQDIALTDDQMKAVLTDMFIAGTDTSAATIVWIIFDWTLPDGINAEDIDMEEAVGLTVHKKTPLRLVASKPYL
;
A
#
# COMPACT_ATOMS: atom_id res chain seq x y z
N MET A 1 -13.75 2.35 -0.85
CA MET A 1 -13.08 2.96 0.32
C MET A 1 -13.28 2.17 1.61
N ALA A 2 -14.50 1.96 2.12
CA ALA A 2 -14.72 1.22 3.39
C ALA A 2 -14.25 -0.25 3.40
N PHE A 3 -14.22 -0.91 2.23
CA PHE A 3 -13.80 -2.31 2.09
C PHE A 3 -12.27 -2.50 2.10
N LEU A 4 -11.50 -1.50 1.66
CA LEU A 4 -10.03 -1.57 1.61
C LEU A 4 -9.40 -1.31 3.00
N GLY A 5 -10.00 -0.43 3.80
CA GLY A 5 -9.51 -0.12 5.15
C GLY A 5 -9.64 -1.27 6.16
N GLN A 6 -10.54 -2.24 5.93
CA GLN A 6 -10.66 -3.43 6.80
C GLN A 6 -9.45 -4.37 6.65
N PHE A 7 -8.90 -4.48 5.44
CA PHE A 7 -7.72 -5.31 5.19
C PHE A 7 -6.44 -4.68 5.75
N ALA A 8 -6.25 -3.37 5.58
CA ALA A 8 -5.10 -2.66 6.14
C ALA A 8 -5.08 -2.71 7.69
N SER A 9 -6.25 -2.52 8.34
CA SER A 9 -6.36 -2.57 9.81
C SER A 9 -6.11 -3.97 10.39
N ALA A 10 -6.62 -5.02 9.75
CA ALA A 10 -6.34 -6.41 10.14
C ALA A 10 -4.85 -6.78 9.92
N TYR A 11 -4.23 -6.20 8.90
CA TYR A 11 -2.83 -6.43 8.55
C TYR A 11 -1.84 -5.76 9.51
N THR A 12 -2.14 -4.55 10.00
CA THR A 12 -1.34 -3.87 11.03
C THR A 12 -1.44 -4.58 12.38
N ALA A 13 -2.51 -5.33 12.64
CA ALA A 13 -2.72 -6.09 13.87
C ALA A 13 -2.02 -7.46 13.92
N LEU A 14 -1.38 -7.91 12.82
CA LEU A 14 -0.53 -9.11 12.82
C LEU A 14 0.79 -8.82 13.56
N SER A 15 0.76 -8.97 14.88
CA SER A 15 1.96 -8.93 15.71
C SER A 15 2.71 -10.25 15.61
N PHE A 16 3.81 -10.26 14.87
CA PHE A 16 4.79 -11.36 14.91
C PHE A 16 5.97 -10.96 15.79
N CYS A 17 6.56 -11.96 16.47
CA CYS A 17 7.65 -11.76 17.40
C CYS A 17 8.90 -11.20 16.67
N ASP A 18 9.10 -9.88 16.74
CA ASP A 18 10.35 -9.26 16.32
C ASP A 18 11.50 -9.70 17.24
N GLY A 19 12.66 -9.99 16.65
CA GLY A 19 13.91 -10.21 17.38
C GLY A 19 14.29 -11.65 17.74
N ILE A 20 13.58 -12.67 17.23
CA ILE A 20 13.99 -14.08 17.40
C ILE A 20 14.90 -14.50 16.23
N PRO A 21 16.15 -14.92 16.47
CA PRO A 21 17.06 -15.37 15.41
C PRO A 21 16.46 -16.57 14.64
N GLY A 22 16.35 -16.44 13.31
CA GLY A 22 15.81 -17.48 12.43
C GLY A 22 14.30 -17.38 12.15
N LEU A 23 13.59 -16.41 12.72
CA LEU A 23 12.19 -16.12 12.38
C LEU A 23 12.12 -15.15 11.18
N ILE A 24 11.25 -15.42 10.22
CA ILE A 24 11.04 -14.55 9.04
C ILE A 24 9.77 -13.71 9.27
N ASN A 25 9.89 -12.38 9.16
CA ASN A 25 8.73 -11.49 9.18
C ASN A 25 8.01 -11.52 7.82
N LEU A 26 7.01 -12.38 7.69
CA LEU A 26 6.26 -12.55 6.45
C LEU A 26 5.45 -11.30 6.07
N ARG A 27 5.07 -10.45 7.04
CA ARG A 27 4.39 -9.19 6.76
C ARG A 27 5.29 -8.27 5.93
N GLU A 28 6.51 -8.04 6.41
CA GLU A 28 7.47 -7.21 5.70
C GLU A 28 7.85 -7.81 4.35
N LEU A 29 8.09 -9.13 4.31
CA LEU A 29 8.48 -9.83 3.08
C LEU A 29 7.38 -9.79 2.00
N MET A 30 6.11 -10.01 2.38
CA MET A 30 4.99 -9.99 1.44
C MET A 30 4.65 -8.57 0.99
N LEU A 31 4.81 -7.56 1.85
CA LEU A 31 4.71 -6.15 1.43
C LEU A 31 5.79 -5.80 0.40
N LEU A 32 7.05 -6.14 0.67
CA LEU A 32 8.16 -5.85 -0.26
C LEU A 32 7.94 -6.54 -1.62
N LEU A 33 7.42 -7.77 -1.61
CA LEU A 33 7.07 -8.50 -2.83
C LEU A 33 5.94 -7.80 -3.59
N ALA A 34 4.84 -7.45 -2.91
CA ALA A 34 3.71 -6.79 -3.54
C ALA A 34 4.10 -5.40 -4.08
N ASN A 35 4.88 -4.63 -3.32
CA ASN A 35 5.45 -3.35 -3.74
C ASN A 35 6.29 -3.51 -5.02
N ASP A 36 7.19 -4.50 -5.09
CA ASP A 36 8.02 -4.76 -6.29
C ASP A 36 7.17 -5.10 -7.52
N ILE A 37 6.12 -5.90 -7.34
CA ILE A 37 5.20 -6.26 -8.43
C ILE A 37 4.45 -5.03 -8.93
N VAL A 38 3.84 -4.25 -8.02
CA VAL A 38 3.06 -3.06 -8.40
C VAL A 38 3.98 -2.02 -9.05
N LEU A 39 5.18 -1.80 -8.51
CA LEU A 39 6.21 -0.92 -9.11
C LEU A 39 6.51 -1.29 -10.56
N ARG A 40 6.70 -2.58 -10.85
CA ARG A 40 6.96 -3.04 -12.22
C ARG A 40 5.77 -2.85 -13.14
N VAL A 41 4.55 -3.08 -12.66
CA VAL A 41 3.34 -2.89 -13.47
C VAL A 41 3.11 -1.41 -13.75
N VAL A 42 3.36 -0.54 -12.77
CA VAL A 42 3.07 0.88 -12.85
C VAL A 42 4.10 1.64 -13.69
N PHE A 43 5.40 1.32 -13.55
CA PHE A 43 6.50 2.11 -14.15
C PHE A 43 7.41 1.31 -15.11
N SER A 44 7.07 0.04 -15.44
CA SER A 44 7.92 -0.91 -16.19
C SER A 44 9.41 -0.70 -15.91
N MET A 45 9.78 -0.88 -14.65
CA MET A 45 11.14 -0.64 -14.16
C MET A 45 12.05 -1.82 -14.58
N LYS A 46 12.26 -2.02 -15.88
CA LYS A 46 13.32 -2.87 -16.43
C LYS A 46 14.52 -2.00 -16.79
N GLY A 47 15.65 -2.34 -16.19
CA GLY A 47 16.84 -1.49 -16.10
C GLY A 47 17.45 -1.07 -17.43
N ASN A 48 17.86 0.21 -17.47
CA ASN A 48 19.28 0.58 -17.63
C ASN A 48 19.56 2.03 -17.18
N ASN A 49 18.54 2.89 -17.00
CA ASN A 49 18.75 4.26 -16.48
C ASN A 49 17.97 4.60 -15.18
N TYR A 50 16.90 3.87 -14.87
CA TYR A 50 16.23 3.88 -13.55
C TYR A 50 16.46 2.60 -12.74
N GLY A 51 17.39 1.75 -13.17
CA GLY A 51 17.82 0.55 -12.44
C GLY A 51 18.82 0.82 -11.30
N ASP A 52 18.95 2.08 -10.86
CA ASP A 52 19.76 2.39 -9.70
C ASP A 52 19.02 1.87 -8.46
N LYS A 53 19.67 0.98 -7.71
CA LYS A 53 19.15 0.48 -6.42
C LYS A 53 18.65 1.61 -5.54
N LYS A 54 19.25 2.80 -5.70
CA LYS A 54 18.90 4.05 -5.02
C LYS A 54 17.47 4.52 -5.27
N VAL A 55 16.99 4.52 -6.52
CA VAL A 55 15.63 5.03 -6.84
C VAL A 55 14.58 4.10 -6.29
N LYS A 56 14.79 2.79 -6.42
CA LYS A 56 13.91 1.79 -5.81
C LYS A 56 13.91 1.93 -4.28
N SER A 57 15.08 2.06 -3.65
CA SER A 57 15.15 2.24 -2.19
C SER A 57 14.52 3.54 -1.71
N GLU A 58 14.65 4.63 -2.47
CA GLU A 58 14.01 5.91 -2.17
C GLU A 58 12.49 5.76 -2.21
N PHE A 59 11.95 5.12 -3.24
CA PHE A 59 10.52 4.88 -3.32
C PHE A 59 9.99 3.87 -2.30
N ASP A 60 10.75 2.80 -2.01
CA ASP A 60 10.40 1.84 -0.96
C ASP A 60 10.29 2.52 0.41
N GLU A 61 11.15 3.51 0.71
CA GLU A 61 11.07 4.31 1.94
C GLU A 61 9.81 5.20 1.97
N ILE A 62 9.50 5.89 0.86
CA ILE A 62 8.30 6.71 0.71
C ILE A 62 7.03 5.86 0.84
N LEU A 63 6.98 4.70 0.18
CA LEU A 63 5.84 3.79 0.27
C LEU A 63 5.66 3.25 1.68
N ARG A 64 6.75 2.87 2.36
CA ARG A 64 6.66 2.37 3.73
C ARG A 64 6.11 3.43 4.68
N GLU A 65 6.59 4.67 4.58
CA GLU A 65 6.06 5.78 5.38
C GLU A 65 4.60 6.08 5.00
N THR A 66 4.23 5.98 3.71
CA THR A 66 2.83 6.10 3.26
C THR A 66 1.93 5.05 3.90
N GLN A 67 2.35 3.78 3.88
CA GLN A 67 1.63 2.65 4.46
C GLN A 67 1.54 2.77 5.99
N ASP A 68 2.61 3.23 6.64
CA ASP A 68 2.61 3.49 8.07
C ASP A 68 1.65 4.63 8.43
N LEU A 69 1.64 5.74 7.66
CA LEU A 69 0.75 6.87 7.89
C LEU A 69 -0.73 6.53 7.61
N LEU A 70 -1.01 5.71 6.61
CA LEU A 70 -2.37 5.22 6.32
C LEU A 70 -2.84 4.19 7.36
N GLY A 71 -1.93 3.37 7.89
CA GLY A 71 -2.18 2.43 8.96
C GLY A 71 -2.30 3.07 10.35
N MET A 72 -1.71 4.27 10.52
CA MET A 72 -1.87 5.12 11.71
C MET A 72 -3.23 5.81 11.69
N VAL A 73 -4.27 5.03 11.91
CA VAL A 73 -5.57 5.41 12.48
C VAL A 73 -5.72 6.93 12.75
N ASN A 74 -6.42 7.60 11.84
CA ASN A 74 -6.65 9.05 11.86
C ASN A 74 -7.45 9.47 13.11
N ILE A 75 -6.79 10.03 14.13
CA ILE A 75 -7.40 10.53 15.38
C ILE A 75 -8.52 11.56 15.11
N ALA A 76 -8.48 12.25 13.96
CA ALA A 76 -9.52 13.20 13.56
C ALA A 76 -10.87 12.53 13.23
N ASP A 77 -10.86 11.26 12.83
CA ASP A 77 -12.09 10.49 12.59
C ASP A 77 -12.76 9.99 13.89
N TYR A 78 -12.05 10.07 15.02
CA TYR A 78 -12.55 9.64 16.33
C TYR A 78 -13.17 10.80 17.13
N LEU A 79 -12.66 12.03 17.00
CA LEU A 79 -13.01 13.16 17.87
C LEU A 79 -13.06 14.49 17.08
N PRO A 80 -14.23 14.87 16.50
CA PRO A 80 -14.40 16.03 15.61
C PRO A 80 -13.98 17.39 16.19
N TRP A 81 -13.85 17.50 17.51
CA TRP A 81 -13.46 18.73 18.20
C TRP A 81 -11.95 18.80 18.56
N MET A 82 -11.15 17.79 18.18
CA MET A 82 -9.70 17.71 18.46
C MET A 82 -8.80 17.99 17.23
N GLY A 83 -9.24 18.83 16.29
CA GLY A 83 -8.45 19.26 15.12
C GLY A 83 -7.11 19.96 15.45
N TRP A 84 -6.88 20.35 16.71
CA TRP A 84 -5.60 20.92 17.18
C TRP A 84 -4.54 19.86 17.54
N PHE A 85 -4.91 18.58 17.65
CA PHE A 85 -3.98 17.49 18.00
C PHE A 85 -3.08 17.06 16.83
N ASN A 86 -3.54 17.26 15.59
CA ASN A 86 -2.73 17.08 14.38
C ASN A 86 -1.47 17.97 14.39
N LYS A 87 -1.57 19.16 15.00
CA LYS A 87 -0.47 20.10 15.21
C LYS A 87 0.50 19.73 16.34
N LEU A 88 0.14 18.81 17.24
CA LEU A 88 0.93 18.48 18.44
C LEU A 88 1.70 17.16 18.37
N ASN A 89 1.28 16.23 17.51
CA ASN A 89 1.93 14.92 17.39
C ASN A 89 2.99 14.83 16.27
N GLY A 90 3.17 15.88 15.46
CA GLY A 90 4.13 15.88 14.34
C GLY A 90 3.73 14.99 13.14
N VAL A 91 2.61 14.27 13.24
CA VAL A 91 2.06 13.42 12.17
C VAL A 91 1.66 14.24 10.94
N GLU A 92 1.09 15.43 11.13
CA GLU A 92 0.76 16.35 10.02
C GLU A 92 2.02 16.74 9.22
N ALA A 93 3.13 17.04 9.92
CA ALA A 93 4.39 17.36 9.27
C ALA A 93 5.01 16.14 8.56
N ARG A 94 4.88 14.93 9.12
CA ARG A 94 5.31 13.68 8.47
C ARG A 94 4.49 13.38 7.22
N LEU A 95 3.17 13.55 7.31
CA LEU A 95 2.23 13.37 6.21
C LEU A 95 2.52 14.35 5.07
N ASP A 96 2.65 15.64 5.38
CA ASP A 96 3.00 16.68 4.41
C ASP A 96 4.36 16.40 3.76
N LYS A 97 5.35 15.96 4.54
CA LYS A 97 6.66 15.58 4.01
C LYS A 97 6.54 14.39 3.05
N ASN A 98 5.85 13.33 3.47
CA ASN A 98 5.66 12.13 2.67
C ASN A 98 4.90 12.42 1.37
N PHE A 99 3.83 13.24 1.43
CA PHE A 99 3.12 13.67 0.22
C PHE A 99 4.03 14.43 -0.75
N ARG A 100 4.90 15.31 -0.26
CA ARG A 100 5.85 16.04 -1.13
C ARG A 100 6.89 15.11 -1.76
N GLU A 101 7.40 14.14 -1.00
CA GLU A 101 8.37 13.17 -1.51
C GLU A 101 7.72 12.25 -2.56
N LEU A 102 6.50 11.81 -2.32
CA LEU A 102 5.70 11.02 -3.25
C LEU A 102 5.35 11.79 -4.53
N ASP A 103 4.90 13.05 -4.40
CA ASP A 103 4.58 13.94 -5.51
C ASP A 103 5.79 14.20 -6.42
N SER A 104 6.93 14.52 -5.81
CA SER A 104 8.22 14.71 -6.50
C SER A 104 8.70 13.43 -7.19
N PHE A 105 8.49 12.27 -6.56
CA PHE A 105 8.79 11.00 -7.20
C PHE A 105 7.93 10.78 -8.45
N TYR A 106 6.62 10.99 -8.37
CA TYR A 106 5.74 10.83 -9.53
C TYR A 106 6.03 11.84 -10.63
N ASP A 107 6.34 13.09 -10.31
CA ASP A 107 6.72 14.08 -11.32
C ASP A 107 7.94 13.62 -12.12
N ARG A 108 8.97 13.14 -11.43
CA ARG A 108 10.18 12.60 -12.09
C ARG A 108 9.85 11.39 -12.96
N ALA A 109 9.05 10.46 -12.44
CA ALA A 109 8.66 9.27 -13.18
C ALA A 109 7.82 9.61 -14.42
N ILE A 110 6.78 10.44 -14.29
CA ILE A 110 5.92 10.87 -15.41
C ILE A 110 6.74 11.63 -16.45
N GLN A 111 7.62 12.54 -16.00
CA GLN A 111 8.48 13.30 -16.90
C GLN A 111 9.43 12.40 -17.70
N GLU A 112 10.03 11.39 -17.06
CA GLU A 112 10.87 10.42 -17.77
C GLU A 112 10.09 9.66 -18.86
N HIS A 113 8.86 9.23 -18.58
CA HIS A 113 8.03 8.52 -19.56
C HIS A 113 7.58 9.43 -20.73
N ARG A 114 7.45 10.74 -20.48
CA ARG A 114 7.21 11.74 -21.55
C ARG A 114 8.42 11.95 -22.44
N GLU A 115 9.63 12.03 -21.86
CA GLU A 115 10.88 12.29 -22.57
C GLU A 115 11.41 11.04 -23.30
N CYS A 116 11.16 9.86 -22.74
CA CYS A 116 11.60 8.57 -23.28
C CYS A 116 10.41 7.62 -23.49
N PRO A 117 9.52 7.90 -24.47
CA PRO A 117 8.40 7.02 -24.75
C PRO A 117 8.91 5.63 -25.19
N THR A 118 8.22 4.57 -24.77
CA THR A 118 8.52 3.13 -24.93
C THR A 118 8.99 2.66 -26.32
N ARG A 119 8.91 3.50 -27.36
CA ARG A 119 9.43 3.23 -28.71
C ARG A 119 10.94 2.93 -28.77
N THR A 120 11.70 3.20 -27.72
CA THR A 120 13.12 2.85 -27.57
C THR A 120 13.38 1.67 -26.64
N ARG A 121 12.36 1.18 -25.91
CA ARG A 121 12.45 0.06 -24.97
C ARG A 121 12.00 -1.22 -25.70
N THR A 122 12.73 -2.31 -25.52
CA THR A 122 12.55 -3.59 -26.23
C THR A 122 11.26 -4.37 -25.88
N ASP A 123 10.28 -3.74 -25.22
CA ASP A 123 9.05 -4.37 -24.75
C ASP A 123 7.84 -3.79 -25.52
N GLU A 124 7.08 -4.66 -26.20
CA GLU A 124 5.92 -4.27 -27.02
C GLU A 124 4.71 -3.76 -26.21
N HIS A 125 4.74 -3.92 -24.88
CA HIS A 125 3.67 -3.51 -23.96
C HIS A 125 4.20 -2.40 -23.04
N GLY A 126 3.63 -1.20 -23.16
CA GLY A 126 3.92 -0.08 -22.23
C GLY A 126 3.34 -0.33 -20.84
N ASP A 127 3.83 0.39 -19.84
CA ASP A 127 3.29 0.34 -18.47
C ASP A 127 2.03 1.19 -18.28
N LEU A 128 1.53 1.22 -17.05
CA LEU A 128 0.36 2.03 -16.70
C LEU A 128 0.59 3.52 -16.98
N VAL A 129 1.77 4.07 -16.73
CA VAL A 129 2.07 5.49 -17.01
C VAL A 129 1.99 5.75 -18.52
N ASP A 130 2.55 4.86 -19.34
CA ASP A 130 2.42 4.94 -20.80
C ASP A 130 0.96 4.92 -21.26
N VAL A 131 0.12 4.09 -20.65
CA VAL A 131 -1.32 4.02 -20.94
C VAL A 131 -2.02 5.32 -20.55
N LEU A 132 -1.75 5.86 -19.35
CA LEU A 132 -2.36 7.10 -18.87
C LEU A 132 -1.91 8.30 -19.72
N LEU A 133 -0.65 8.36 -20.16
CA LEU A 133 -0.16 9.40 -21.08
C LEU A 133 -0.84 9.33 -22.45
N ARG A 134 -1.10 8.11 -22.97
CA ARG A 134 -1.87 7.93 -24.21
C ARG A 134 -3.30 8.42 -24.07
N VAL A 135 -3.96 8.14 -22.94
CA VAL A 135 -5.32 8.63 -22.65
C VAL A 135 -5.31 10.16 -22.54
N GLN A 136 -4.34 10.74 -21.84
CA GLN A 136 -4.19 12.19 -21.70
C GLN A 136 -4.00 12.91 -23.06
N THR A 137 -3.37 12.26 -24.03
CA THR A 137 -3.10 12.84 -25.36
C THR A 137 -4.17 12.56 -26.41
N ASP A 138 -5.22 11.80 -26.08
CA ASP A 138 -6.32 11.50 -26.99
C ASP A 138 -7.21 12.76 -27.21
N PRO A 139 -7.37 13.23 -28.46
CA PRO A 139 -8.23 14.38 -28.76
C PRO A 139 -9.72 14.12 -28.53
N ASN A 140 -10.15 12.87 -28.35
CA ASN A 140 -11.56 12.49 -28.14
C ASN A 140 -11.91 12.20 -26.67
N GLN A 141 -11.06 12.59 -25.71
CA GLN A 141 -11.35 12.39 -24.30
C GLN A 141 -12.51 13.30 -23.83
N ASP A 142 -13.53 12.71 -23.21
CA ASP A 142 -14.66 13.46 -22.63
C ASP A 142 -14.26 14.25 -21.37
N ILE A 143 -13.21 13.79 -20.68
CA ILE A 143 -12.66 14.42 -19.47
C ILE A 143 -11.14 14.52 -19.65
N ALA A 144 -10.60 15.73 -19.56
CA ALA A 144 -9.17 15.98 -19.67
C ALA A 144 -8.44 15.37 -18.46
N LEU A 145 -7.60 14.36 -18.70
CA LEU A 145 -6.77 13.76 -17.64
C LEU A 145 -5.62 14.71 -17.29
N THR A 146 -5.56 15.21 -16.06
CA THR A 146 -4.46 16.05 -15.57
C THR A 146 -3.34 15.22 -14.91
N ASP A 147 -2.16 15.82 -14.75
CA ASP A 147 -1.02 15.16 -14.08
C ASP A 147 -1.36 14.81 -12.63
N ASP A 148 -2.11 15.67 -11.92
CA ASP A 148 -2.58 15.38 -10.56
C ASP A 148 -3.55 14.19 -10.53
N GLN A 149 -4.42 14.05 -11.52
CA GLN A 149 -5.31 12.89 -11.64
C GLN A 149 -4.52 11.61 -11.97
N MET A 150 -3.48 11.72 -12.79
CA MET A 150 -2.57 10.60 -13.04
C MET A 150 -1.87 10.16 -11.75
N LYS A 151 -1.27 11.10 -11.00
CA LYS A 151 -0.64 10.84 -9.70
C LYS A 151 -1.61 10.19 -8.70
N ALA A 152 -2.87 10.62 -8.69
CA ALA A 152 -3.91 10.02 -7.86
C ALA A 152 -4.18 8.55 -8.25
N VAL A 153 -4.30 8.26 -9.55
CA VAL A 153 -4.49 6.88 -10.06
C VAL A 153 -3.26 6.01 -9.72
N LEU A 154 -2.05 6.51 -9.89
CA LEU A 154 -0.83 5.78 -9.53
C LEU A 154 -0.82 5.45 -8.03
N THR A 155 -1.17 6.41 -7.18
CA THR A 155 -1.26 6.24 -5.73
C THR A 155 -2.31 5.20 -5.33
N ASP A 156 -3.49 5.23 -5.95
CA ASP A 156 -4.55 4.24 -5.72
C ASP A 156 -4.08 2.82 -6.06
N MET A 157 -3.38 2.65 -7.19
CA MET A 157 -2.81 1.36 -7.59
C MET A 157 -1.79 0.84 -6.59
N PHE A 158 -0.95 1.70 -6.02
CA PHE A 158 -0.01 1.32 -4.95
C PHE A 158 -0.76 0.88 -3.69
N ILE A 159 -1.57 1.75 -3.12
CA ILE A 159 -2.26 1.47 -1.85
C ILE A 159 -3.14 0.22 -1.97
N ALA A 160 -3.92 0.12 -3.05
CA ALA A 160 -4.80 -1.02 -3.25
C ALA A 160 -4.02 -2.29 -3.61
N GLY A 161 -2.99 -2.19 -4.45
CA GLY A 161 -2.27 -3.34 -4.98
C GLY A 161 -1.34 -4.00 -3.97
N THR A 162 -0.78 -3.25 -3.02
CA THR A 162 0.27 -3.76 -2.14
C THR A 162 -0.27 -4.41 -0.87
N ASP A 163 -0.98 -3.64 -0.04
CA ASP A 163 -1.44 -4.09 1.28
C ASP A 163 -2.43 -5.26 1.16
N THR A 164 -3.34 -5.20 0.19
CA THR A 164 -4.34 -6.25 -0.01
C THR A 164 -3.73 -7.55 -0.53
N SER A 165 -2.79 -7.46 -1.47
CA SER A 165 -2.09 -8.63 -2.03
C SER A 165 -1.22 -9.28 -0.97
N ALA A 166 -0.44 -8.48 -0.22
CA ALA A 166 0.42 -8.98 0.84
C ALA A 166 -0.40 -9.71 1.93
N ALA A 167 -1.51 -9.10 2.37
CA ALA A 167 -2.43 -9.73 3.31
C ALA A 167 -3.01 -11.03 2.74
N THR A 168 -3.47 -11.02 1.49
CA THR A 168 -4.04 -12.21 0.84
C THR A 168 -3.02 -13.34 0.76
N ILE A 169 -1.77 -13.05 0.42
CA ILE A 169 -0.70 -14.05 0.35
C ILE A 169 -0.46 -14.66 1.74
N VAL A 170 -0.38 -13.84 2.80
CA VAL A 170 -0.25 -14.35 4.18
C VAL A 170 -1.45 -15.23 4.56
N TRP A 171 -2.66 -14.82 4.18
CA TRP A 171 -3.88 -15.58 4.45
C TRP A 171 -3.86 -16.96 3.81
N ILE A 172 -3.41 -17.10 2.56
CA ILE A 172 -3.42 -18.38 1.84
C ILE A 172 -2.25 -19.31 2.16
N ILE A 173 -1.14 -18.78 2.69
CA ILE A 173 0.05 -19.59 3.02
C ILE A 173 -0.18 -20.44 4.27
N PHE A 174 -1.05 -20.02 5.18
CA PHE A 174 -1.26 -20.71 6.44
C PHE A 174 -2.67 -21.27 6.53
N ASP A 175 -2.77 -22.44 7.13
CA ASP A 175 -4.03 -22.88 7.71
C ASP A 175 -4.20 -22.21 9.08
N TRP A 176 -5.31 -21.48 9.23
CA TRP A 176 -5.60 -20.73 10.44
C TRP A 176 -6.57 -21.49 11.31
N THR A 177 -6.18 -21.72 12.56
CA THR A 177 -7.05 -22.35 13.57
C THR A 177 -7.30 -21.40 14.74
N LEU A 178 -8.41 -21.61 15.44
CA LEU A 178 -8.63 -20.92 16.71
C LEU A 178 -7.64 -21.46 17.77
N PRO A 179 -7.25 -20.63 18.76
CA PRO A 179 -6.48 -21.10 19.90
C PRO A 179 -7.20 -22.23 20.66
N ASP A 180 -6.43 -23.12 21.29
CA ASP A 180 -6.97 -24.26 22.05
C ASP A 180 -8.02 -23.81 23.08
N GLY A 181 -9.19 -24.46 23.04
CA GLY A 181 -10.29 -24.19 23.96
C GLY A 181 -11.23 -23.04 23.55
N ILE A 182 -11.05 -22.44 22.37
CA ILE A 182 -11.98 -21.43 21.81
C ILE A 182 -12.77 -22.06 20.66
N ASN A 183 -14.10 -22.06 20.74
CA ASN A 183 -14.97 -22.46 19.62
C ASN A 183 -15.42 -21.24 18.81
N ALA A 184 -15.96 -21.48 17.61
CA ALA A 184 -16.49 -20.42 16.75
C ALA A 184 -17.62 -19.61 17.42
N GLU A 185 -18.40 -20.25 18.30
CA GLU A 185 -19.51 -19.64 19.05
C GLU A 185 -19.02 -18.69 20.16
N ASP A 186 -17.81 -18.91 20.67
CA ASP A 186 -17.19 -18.10 21.72
C ASP A 186 -16.55 -16.81 21.16
N ILE A 187 -16.55 -16.66 19.83
CA ILE A 187 -15.95 -15.50 19.16
C ILE A 187 -16.90 -14.32 19.29
N ASP A 188 -16.43 -13.30 19.99
CA ASP A 188 -17.08 -11.99 20.03
C ASP A 188 -17.13 -11.38 18.62
N MET A 189 -18.35 -11.13 18.15
CA MET A 189 -18.65 -10.50 16.86
C MET A 189 -19.05 -9.03 17.03
N GLU A 190 -18.98 -8.47 18.24
CA GLU A 190 -19.22 -7.05 18.45
C GLU A 190 -18.24 -6.22 17.61
N GLU A 191 -18.79 -5.27 16.88
CA GLU A 191 -18.01 -4.36 16.05
C GLU A 191 -17.58 -3.15 16.88
N ALA A 192 -16.32 -2.75 16.72
CA ALA A 192 -15.88 -1.45 17.17
C ALA A 192 -16.49 -0.38 16.26
N VAL A 193 -16.94 0.71 16.88
CA VAL A 193 -17.42 1.88 16.15
C VAL A 193 -16.22 2.61 15.54
N GLY A 194 -16.18 2.75 14.20
CA GLY A 194 -15.11 3.44 13.48
C GLY A 194 -15.36 3.52 11.96
N LEU A 195 -14.46 4.22 11.25
CA LEU A 195 -14.51 4.40 9.78
C LEU A 195 -14.40 3.08 9.02
N THR A 196 -13.73 2.09 9.62
CA THR A 196 -13.68 0.70 9.17
C THR A 196 -14.36 -0.17 10.21
N VAL A 197 -15.27 -1.03 9.75
CA VAL A 197 -15.88 -2.06 10.60
C VAL A 197 -14.80 -3.07 10.95
N HIS A 198 -14.43 -3.13 12.22
CA HIS A 198 -13.50 -4.11 12.76
C HIS A 198 -14.06 -4.68 14.05
N LYS A 199 -13.66 -5.89 14.43
CA LYS A 199 -14.09 -6.48 15.69
C LYS A 199 -13.57 -5.67 16.87
N LYS A 200 -14.43 -5.42 17.85
CA LYS A 200 -14.11 -4.81 19.14
C LYS A 200 -13.02 -5.59 19.88
N THR A 201 -13.13 -6.90 19.84
CA THR A 201 -12.09 -7.82 20.32
C THR A 201 -11.34 -8.38 19.12
N PRO A 202 -10.03 -8.12 18.96
CA PRO A 202 -9.27 -8.63 17.82
C PRO A 202 -9.35 -10.15 17.71
N LEU A 203 -9.65 -10.65 16.51
CA LEU A 203 -9.62 -12.08 16.24
C LEU A 203 -8.17 -12.57 16.33
N ARG A 204 -7.92 -13.54 17.21
CA ARG A 204 -6.62 -14.20 17.34
C ARG A 204 -6.69 -15.57 16.71
N LEU A 205 -5.78 -15.81 15.77
CA LEU A 205 -5.67 -17.09 15.07
C LEU A 205 -4.25 -17.63 15.22
N VAL A 206 -4.14 -18.95 15.27
CA VAL A 206 -2.87 -19.66 15.27
C VAL A 206 -2.61 -20.16 13.86
N ALA A 207 -1.49 -19.72 13.29
CA ALA A 207 -1.02 -20.22 12.01
C ALA A 207 -0.45 -21.64 12.19
N SER A 208 -0.91 -22.59 11.40
CA SER A 208 -0.42 -23.96 11.35
C SER A 208 0.32 -24.24 10.04
N LYS A 209 1.15 -25.29 10.01
CA LYS A 209 2.04 -25.56 8.87
C LYS A 209 1.25 -25.72 7.57
N PRO A 210 1.63 -25.04 6.47
CA PRO A 210 1.06 -25.31 5.15
C PRO A 210 1.27 -26.77 4.75
N TYR A 211 0.29 -27.35 4.04
CA TYR A 211 0.40 -28.68 3.42
C TYR A 211 1.30 -28.72 2.15
N LEU A 212 2.04 -27.65 1.85
CA LEU A 212 2.95 -27.57 0.68
C LEU A 212 4.28 -28.28 0.92
#